data_AF-A0A2H3I638-F1
#
_entry.id   AF-A0A2H3I638-F1
#
_cell.length_a   1.000
_cell.length_b   1.000
_cell.length_c   1.000
_cell.angle_alpha   90.00
_cell.angle_beta   90.00
_cell.angle_gamma   90.00
#
_symmetry.space_group_name_H-M   'P 1'
#
loop_
_entity.id
_entity.type
_entity.pdbx_description
1 polymer ?
#
loop_
_entity_poly.entity_id
_entity_poly.type
_entity_poly.pdbx_seq_one_letter_code
_entity_poly.pdbx_strand_id
1 'polypeptide(L)'
;MLGAAAKRRIRQSAKDAWERSWDKQKSGKPTKKLITHPSKRTLQYWSYLRKATSSIFMQVRTERIGLAHYLWRINKRDNPYCSCGLSGQTVRHILMECPLYREERDRMWSRIKGFRRTTDLQALLNEKSAAPAVSNFWIETRVLEQFTAVDPKATGTHDNAEEDQQHDQDTGLRTNMTAQADNARTRSAPSSIRTSQNNTNTSFESRNLEPANGDVLWDGDED
;
A
#
# COMPACT_ATOMS: atom_id res chain seq x y z
N MET A 1 -37.42 -25.44 7.53
CA MET A 1 -35.97 -25.65 7.31
C MET A 1 -35.50 -25.51 5.85
N LEU A 2 -36.38 -25.46 4.85
CA LEU A 2 -36.00 -25.42 3.41
C LEU A 2 -35.29 -24.12 2.96
N GLY A 3 -35.63 -22.96 3.54
CA GLY A 3 -35.06 -21.66 3.13
C GLY A 3 -33.57 -21.50 3.44
N ALA A 4 -33.08 -22.07 4.55
CA ALA A 4 -31.65 -22.03 4.90
C ALA A 4 -30.82 -22.90 3.94
N ALA A 5 -31.33 -24.09 3.60
CA ALA A 5 -30.70 -24.99 2.64
C ALA A 5 -30.64 -24.38 1.23
N ALA A 6 -31.73 -23.74 0.77
CA ALA A 6 -31.76 -23.03 -0.51
C ALA A 6 -30.74 -21.88 -0.57
N LYS A 7 -30.67 -21.03 0.46
CA LYS A 7 -29.66 -19.96 0.56
C LYS A 7 -28.23 -20.50 0.51
N ARG A 8 -27.96 -21.62 1.19
CA ARG A 8 -26.64 -22.27 1.17
C ARG A 8 -26.27 -22.75 -0.24
N ARG A 9 -27.21 -23.39 -0.95
CA ARG A 9 -27.00 -23.85 -2.33
C ARG A 9 -26.67 -22.70 -3.27
N ILE A 10 -27.45 -21.61 -3.22
CA ILE A 10 -27.21 -20.42 -4.06
C ILE A 10 -25.82 -19.83 -3.79
N ARG A 11 -25.44 -19.66 -2.51
CA ARG A 11 -24.11 -19.14 -2.14
C ARG A 11 -22.99 -20.05 -2.63
N GLN A 12 -23.17 -21.37 -2.55
CA GLN A 12 -22.18 -22.32 -3.03
C GLN A 12 -22.02 -22.24 -4.55
N SER A 13 -23.13 -22.27 -5.30
CA SER A 13 -23.08 -22.15 -6.77
C SER A 13 -22.47 -20.83 -7.23
N ALA A 14 -22.77 -19.72 -6.56
CA ALA A 14 -22.15 -18.42 -6.85
C ALA A 14 -20.64 -18.44 -6.56
N LYS A 15 -20.23 -19.06 -5.45
CA LYS A 15 -18.81 -19.23 -5.10
C LYS A 15 -18.08 -20.08 -6.14
N ASP A 16 -18.64 -21.22 -6.53
CA ASP A 16 -18.05 -22.12 -7.53
C ASP A 16 -17.92 -21.44 -8.90
N ALA A 17 -18.94 -20.68 -9.31
CA ALA A 17 -18.91 -19.90 -10.55
C ALA A 17 -17.81 -18.82 -10.51
N TRP A 18 -17.66 -18.14 -9.37
CA TRP A 18 -16.63 -17.13 -9.17
C TRP A 18 -15.21 -17.76 -9.16
N GLU A 19 -15.00 -18.90 -8.50
CA GLU A 19 -13.71 -19.61 -8.49
C GLU A 19 -13.30 -20.02 -9.92
N ARG A 20 -14.23 -20.55 -10.72
CA ARG A 20 -13.97 -20.86 -12.14
C ARG A 20 -13.57 -19.62 -12.95
N SER A 21 -14.22 -18.49 -12.71
CA SER A 21 -13.87 -17.23 -13.37
C SER A 21 -12.48 -16.75 -12.95
N TRP A 22 -12.17 -16.85 -11.66
CA TRP A 22 -10.85 -16.55 -11.13
C TRP A 22 -9.78 -17.38 -11.83
N ASP A 23 -9.94 -18.70 -11.94
CA ASP A 23 -8.96 -19.59 -12.56
C ASP A 23 -8.73 -19.30 -14.04
N LYS A 24 -9.81 -19.01 -14.79
CA LYS A 24 -9.72 -18.66 -16.22
C LYS A 24 -9.04 -17.32 -16.49
N GLN A 25 -9.00 -16.41 -15.53
CA GLN A 25 -8.45 -15.06 -15.74
C GLN A 25 -6.93 -15.07 -15.99
N LYS A 26 -6.50 -14.60 -17.17
CA LYS A 26 -5.09 -14.56 -17.60
C LYS A 26 -4.30 -13.36 -17.06
N SER A 27 -4.95 -12.24 -16.76
CA SER A 27 -4.32 -10.98 -16.32
C SER A 27 -3.86 -10.97 -14.85
N GLY A 28 -4.31 -11.95 -14.05
CA GLY A 28 -4.06 -12.05 -12.61
C GLY A 28 -2.79 -12.80 -12.21
N LYS A 29 -1.92 -13.20 -13.15
CA LYS A 29 -0.76 -14.08 -12.85
C LYS A 29 0.06 -13.67 -11.62
N PRO A 30 0.48 -12.39 -11.43
CA PRO A 30 1.24 -11.99 -10.24
C PRO A 30 0.45 -12.13 -8.94
N THR A 31 -0.82 -11.71 -8.94
CA THR A 31 -1.69 -11.84 -7.76
C THR A 31 -1.99 -13.31 -7.44
N LYS A 32 -2.14 -14.16 -8.47
CA LYS A 32 -2.34 -15.60 -8.32
C LYS A 32 -1.13 -16.33 -7.73
N LYS A 33 0.09 -15.84 -7.98
CA LYS A 33 1.30 -16.36 -7.31
C LYS A 33 1.27 -16.13 -5.80
N LEU A 34 0.67 -15.02 -5.35
CA LEU A 34 0.59 -14.65 -3.94
C LEU A 34 -0.63 -15.25 -3.24
N ILE A 35 -1.75 -15.34 -3.97
CA ILE A 35 -3.05 -15.75 -3.47
C ILE A 35 -3.62 -16.73 -4.48
N THR A 36 -3.56 -18.03 -4.17
CA THR A 36 -4.13 -19.08 -5.03
C THR A 36 -5.62 -18.87 -5.22
N HIS A 37 -6.36 -18.73 -4.12
CA HIS A 37 -7.75 -18.28 -4.10
C HIS A 37 -7.98 -17.31 -2.94
N PRO A 38 -8.68 -16.18 -3.17
CA PRO A 38 -9.09 -15.30 -2.09
C PRO A 38 -9.91 -16.06 -1.05
N SER A 39 -9.39 -16.09 0.18
CA SER A 39 -9.99 -16.80 1.31
C SER A 39 -9.96 -15.94 2.57
N LYS A 40 -10.70 -16.35 3.61
CA LYS A 40 -10.63 -15.67 4.91
C LYS A 40 -9.21 -15.67 5.48
N ARG A 41 -8.43 -16.73 5.26
CA ARG A 41 -7.01 -16.80 5.67
C ARG A 41 -6.17 -15.74 4.97
N THR A 42 -6.44 -15.50 3.68
CA THR A 42 -5.77 -14.43 2.93
C THR A 42 -6.04 -13.06 3.55
N LEU A 43 -7.28 -12.78 3.95
CA LEU A 43 -7.62 -11.52 4.64
C LEU A 43 -6.96 -11.42 6.02
N GLN A 44 -6.90 -12.53 6.75
CA GLN A 44 -6.27 -12.58 8.07
C GLN A 44 -4.75 -12.32 8.01
N TYR A 45 -4.10 -12.61 6.88
CA TYR A 45 -2.71 -12.21 6.66
C TYR A 45 -2.55 -10.69 6.71
N TRP A 46 -3.53 -9.91 6.25
CA TRP A 46 -3.42 -8.44 6.18
C TRP A 46 -4.03 -7.73 7.39
N SER A 47 -4.85 -8.41 8.18
CA SER A 47 -5.71 -7.76 9.19
C SER A 47 -4.96 -7.05 10.31
N TYR A 48 -3.71 -7.42 10.58
CA TYR A 48 -2.88 -6.80 11.63
C TYR A 48 -2.13 -5.56 11.13
N LEU A 49 -2.07 -5.33 9.81
CA LEU A 49 -1.35 -4.22 9.20
C LEU A 49 -2.28 -3.04 8.99
N ARG A 50 -1.76 -1.84 9.23
CA ARG A 50 -2.45 -0.62 8.80
C ARG A 50 -2.53 -0.54 7.27
N LYS A 51 -3.46 0.28 6.78
CA LYS A 51 -3.79 0.36 5.34
C LYS A 51 -2.60 0.79 4.48
N ALA A 52 -1.80 1.77 4.91
CA ALA A 52 -0.64 2.23 4.14
C ALA A 52 0.42 1.12 4.03
N THR A 53 0.74 0.46 5.14
CA THR A 53 1.64 -0.70 5.19
C THR A 53 1.19 -1.81 4.25
N SER A 54 -0.10 -2.17 4.32
CA SER A 54 -0.68 -3.21 3.46
C SER A 54 -0.58 -2.84 1.98
N SER A 55 -0.87 -1.59 1.62
CA SER A 55 -0.81 -1.11 0.24
C SER A 55 0.60 -1.17 -0.34
N ILE A 56 1.59 -0.64 0.39
CA ILE A 56 3.00 -0.65 -0.02
C ILE A 56 3.46 -2.10 -0.18
N PHE A 57 3.24 -2.93 0.85
CA PHE A 57 3.70 -4.32 0.83
C PHE A 57 3.03 -5.14 -0.28
N MET A 58 1.76 -4.89 -0.60
CA MET A 58 1.09 -5.50 -1.76
C MET A 58 1.72 -5.11 -3.10
N GLN A 59 2.07 -3.83 -3.30
CA GLN A 59 2.75 -3.37 -4.51
C GLN A 59 4.12 -4.05 -4.67
N VAL A 60 4.85 -4.19 -3.55
CA VAL A 60 6.15 -4.87 -3.49
C VAL A 60 6.01 -6.35 -3.83
N ARG A 61 5.10 -7.07 -3.17
CA ARG A 61 4.88 -8.51 -3.39
C ARG A 61 4.41 -8.83 -4.81
N THR A 62 3.61 -7.96 -5.41
CA THR A 62 3.12 -8.15 -6.79
C THR A 62 4.12 -7.65 -7.83
N GLU A 63 5.20 -6.98 -7.40
CA GLU A 63 6.15 -6.24 -8.23
C GLU A 63 5.45 -5.25 -9.20
N ARG A 64 4.23 -4.81 -8.84
CA ARG A 64 3.47 -3.78 -9.55
C ARG A 64 3.66 -2.46 -8.80
N ILE A 65 4.88 -1.94 -8.94
CA ILE A 65 5.36 -0.79 -8.20
C ILE A 65 6.14 0.11 -9.16
N GLY A 66 6.17 1.42 -8.94
CA GLY A 66 6.70 2.43 -9.86
C GLY A 66 8.22 2.42 -10.10
N LEU A 67 8.90 1.28 -9.94
CA LEU A 67 10.32 1.12 -10.21
C LEU A 67 10.62 1.13 -11.71
N ALA A 68 11.83 1.53 -12.10
CA ALA A 68 12.25 1.65 -13.49
C ALA A 68 12.00 0.36 -14.29
N HIS A 69 12.34 -0.80 -13.74
CA HIS A 69 12.14 -2.07 -14.43
C HIS A 69 10.65 -2.37 -14.71
N TYR A 70 9.75 -2.07 -13.75
CA TYR A 70 8.31 -2.25 -13.96
C TYR A 70 7.79 -1.27 -15.01
N LEU A 71 8.17 0.01 -14.92
CA LEU A 71 7.74 1.06 -15.84
C LEU A 71 8.22 0.81 -17.27
N TRP A 72 9.46 0.34 -17.44
CA TRP A 72 10.00 -0.07 -18.73
C TRP A 72 9.20 -1.22 -19.35
N ARG A 73 8.90 -2.26 -18.55
CA ARG A 73 8.11 -3.42 -19.01
C ARG A 73 6.71 -3.06 -19.51
N ILE A 74 6.15 -1.93 -19.06
CA ILE A 74 4.84 -1.43 -19.51
C ILE A 74 4.95 -0.25 -20.49
N ASN A 75 6.13 -0.02 -21.08
CA ASN A 75 6.42 1.05 -22.04
C ASN A 75 6.10 2.45 -21.50
N LYS A 76 6.40 2.71 -20.22
CA LYS A 76 6.28 4.03 -19.56
C LYS A 76 7.62 4.66 -19.21
N ARG A 77 8.72 3.99 -19.54
CA ARG A 77 10.10 4.46 -19.34
C ARG A 77 11.01 3.78 -20.36
N ASP A 78 12.04 4.50 -20.82
CA ASP A 78 12.92 4.00 -21.89
C ASP A 78 13.93 2.96 -21.42
N ASN A 79 14.36 3.03 -20.15
CA ASN A 79 15.36 2.12 -19.59
C ASN A 79 14.91 1.52 -18.24
N PRO A 80 15.30 0.25 -17.97
CA PRO A 80 14.96 -0.44 -16.73
C PRO A 80 15.98 -0.25 -15.61
N TYR A 81 17.09 0.47 -15.84
CA TYR A 81 18.29 0.42 -15.00
C TYR A 81 18.16 1.24 -13.71
N CYS A 82 18.81 0.75 -12.65
CA CYS A 82 19.01 1.51 -11.43
C CYS A 82 20.14 2.53 -11.62
N SER A 83 20.04 3.68 -10.95
CA SER A 83 21.10 4.71 -10.93
C SER A 83 22.42 4.23 -10.32
N CYS A 84 22.43 3.11 -9.59
CA CYS A 84 23.66 2.49 -9.10
C CYS A 84 24.51 1.83 -10.20
N GLY A 85 23.94 1.61 -11.39
CA GLY A 85 24.63 1.02 -12.55
C GLY A 85 24.81 -0.51 -12.54
N LEU A 86 24.42 -1.22 -11.47
CA LEU A 86 24.71 -2.66 -11.35
C LEU A 86 23.66 -3.58 -11.99
N SER A 87 22.39 -3.18 -12.01
CA SER A 87 21.31 -4.01 -12.56
C SER A 87 20.04 -3.19 -12.86
N GLY A 88 19.01 -3.87 -13.38
CA GLY A 88 17.67 -3.30 -13.47
C GLY A 88 17.11 -2.90 -12.09
N GLN A 89 16.41 -1.79 -12.00
CA GLN A 89 15.76 -1.32 -10.77
C GLN A 89 14.54 -2.21 -10.45
N THR A 90 14.80 -3.39 -9.88
CA THR A 90 13.79 -4.36 -9.47
C THR A 90 13.57 -4.33 -7.96
N VAL A 91 12.47 -4.92 -7.48
CA VAL A 91 12.22 -5.08 -6.04
C VAL A 91 13.37 -5.85 -5.37
N ARG A 92 13.82 -6.94 -6.00
CA ARG A 92 14.98 -7.72 -5.53
C ARG A 92 16.22 -6.84 -5.39
N HIS A 93 16.56 -6.11 -6.45
CA HIS A 93 17.74 -5.27 -6.45
C HIS A 93 17.71 -4.27 -5.30
N ILE A 94 16.61 -3.53 -5.14
CA ILE A 94 16.48 -2.51 -4.10
C ILE A 94 16.52 -3.13 -2.68
N LEU A 95 15.76 -4.21 -2.44
CA LEU A 95 15.65 -4.83 -1.12
C LEU A 95 16.83 -5.70 -0.71
N MET A 96 17.68 -6.16 -1.64
CA MET A 96 18.71 -7.15 -1.33
C MET A 96 20.13 -6.72 -1.74
N GLU A 97 20.30 -5.93 -2.80
CA GLU A 97 21.59 -5.84 -3.52
C GLU A 97 22.10 -4.40 -3.66
N CYS A 98 21.21 -3.43 -3.83
CA CYS A 98 21.55 -2.08 -4.29
C CYS A 98 22.47 -1.34 -3.30
N PRO A 99 23.69 -0.94 -3.69
CA PRO A 99 24.62 -0.30 -2.75
C PRO A 99 24.10 1.03 -2.20
N LEU A 100 23.25 1.74 -2.97
CA LEU A 100 22.66 3.03 -2.58
C LEU A 100 21.76 2.95 -1.33
N TYR A 101 21.22 1.78 -1.03
CA TYR A 101 20.24 1.60 0.07
C TYR A 101 20.76 0.65 1.15
N ARG A 102 22.09 0.55 1.30
CA ARG A 102 22.72 -0.39 2.26
C ARG A 102 22.30 -0.07 3.69
N GLU A 103 22.38 1.19 4.10
CA GLU A 103 22.08 1.61 5.47
C GLU A 103 20.60 1.42 5.80
N GLU A 104 19.71 1.78 4.89
CA GLU A 104 18.26 1.54 5.00
C GLU A 104 17.97 0.05 5.15
N ARG A 105 18.66 -0.80 4.38
CA ARG A 105 18.52 -2.26 4.52
C ARG A 105 18.98 -2.75 5.88
N ASP A 106 20.09 -2.25 6.40
CA ASP A 106 20.57 -2.65 7.72
C ASP A 106 19.60 -2.23 8.83
N ARG A 107 19.03 -1.01 8.76
CA ARG A 107 17.95 -0.55 9.65
C ARG A 107 16.66 -1.36 9.49
N MET A 108 16.31 -1.76 8.26
CA MET A 108 15.17 -2.64 8.00
C MET A 108 15.37 -3.98 8.71
N TRP A 109 16.51 -4.63 8.51
CA TRP A 109 16.81 -5.94 9.09
C TRP A 109 16.86 -5.93 10.62
N SER A 110 17.33 -4.85 11.25
CA SER A 110 17.36 -4.76 12.72
C SER A 110 15.96 -4.68 13.35
N ARG A 111 14.95 -4.23 12.61
CA ARG A 111 13.55 -4.14 13.07
C ARG A 111 12.78 -5.44 12.93
N ILE A 112 13.27 -6.41 12.15
CA ILE A 112 12.58 -7.68 11.92
C ILE A 112 12.89 -8.63 13.09
N LYS A 113 11.92 -8.82 13.99
CA LYS A 113 12.05 -9.73 15.12
C LYS A 113 11.77 -11.18 14.72
N GLY A 114 12.58 -12.11 15.24
CA GLY A 114 12.35 -13.56 15.12
C GLY A 114 12.59 -14.15 13.72
N PHE A 115 13.17 -13.40 12.78
CA PHE A 115 13.45 -13.86 11.43
C PHE A 115 14.90 -13.54 11.04
N ARG A 116 15.62 -14.52 10.50
CA ARG A 116 17.04 -14.36 10.16
C ARG A 116 17.19 -13.66 8.80
N ARG A 117 18.28 -12.90 8.66
CA ARG A 117 18.68 -12.30 7.38
C ARG A 117 18.81 -13.39 6.31
N THR A 118 18.21 -13.14 5.14
CA THR A 118 18.18 -14.08 4.01
C THR A 118 18.43 -13.34 2.68
N THR A 119 18.90 -14.08 1.68
CA THR A 119 19.05 -13.63 0.28
C THR A 119 17.88 -14.05 -0.61
N ASP A 120 16.96 -14.86 -0.07
CA ASP A 120 15.71 -15.24 -0.73
C ASP A 120 14.65 -14.15 -0.52
N LEU A 121 14.33 -13.46 -1.61
CA LEU A 121 13.31 -12.41 -1.62
C LEU A 121 11.94 -12.94 -1.21
N GLN A 122 11.54 -14.12 -1.68
CA GLN A 122 10.21 -14.64 -1.42
C GLN A 122 10.07 -15.10 0.04
N ALA A 123 11.14 -15.66 0.62
CA ALA A 123 11.17 -15.95 2.05
C ALA A 123 10.94 -14.68 2.88
N LEU A 124 11.63 -13.58 2.57
CA LEU A 124 11.43 -12.29 3.25
C LEU A 124 10.01 -11.75 3.05
N LEU A 125 9.50 -11.76 1.82
CA LEU A 125 8.20 -11.16 1.49
C LEU A 125 6.99 -12.00 1.96
N ASN A 126 7.20 -13.26 2.34
CA ASN A 126 6.16 -14.11 2.93
C ASN A 126 6.16 -14.05 4.46
N GLU A 127 7.27 -13.64 5.08
CA GLU A 127 7.38 -13.50 6.53
C GLU A 127 6.46 -12.39 7.05
N LYS A 128 5.65 -12.71 8.06
CA LYS A 128 4.66 -11.80 8.63
C LYS A 128 5.35 -10.70 9.46
N SER A 129 6.37 -11.05 10.25
CA SER A 129 7.08 -10.06 11.06
C SER A 129 7.87 -9.04 10.21
N ALA A 130 8.18 -9.38 8.96
CA ALA A 130 8.94 -8.54 8.05
C ALA A 130 8.10 -7.42 7.38
N ALA A 131 6.79 -7.62 7.21
CA ALA A 131 5.96 -6.72 6.41
C ALA A 131 6.01 -5.24 6.85
N PRO A 132 5.96 -4.89 8.16
CA PRO A 132 6.10 -3.50 8.60
C PRO A 132 7.48 -2.92 8.28
N ALA A 133 8.54 -3.67 8.55
CA ALA A 133 9.92 -3.23 8.33
C ALA A 133 10.19 -2.99 6.83
N VAL A 134 9.77 -3.92 5.97
CA VAL A 134 9.90 -3.80 4.52
C VAL A 134 9.12 -2.57 4.02
N SER A 135 7.90 -2.35 4.51
CA SER A 135 7.12 -1.18 4.08
C SER A 135 7.78 0.14 4.50
N ASN A 136 8.29 0.22 5.72
CA ASN A 136 9.01 1.40 6.20
C ASN A 136 10.31 1.65 5.44
N PHE A 137 11.01 0.59 5.02
CA PHE A 137 12.18 0.71 4.15
C PHE A 137 11.84 1.44 2.83
N TRP A 138 10.70 1.15 2.20
CA TRP A 138 10.29 1.85 0.97
C TRP A 138 9.96 3.32 1.17
N ILE A 139 9.54 3.70 2.38
CA ILE A 139 9.30 5.09 2.77
C ILE A 139 10.64 5.80 3.03
N GLU A 140 11.53 5.18 3.81
CA GLU A 140 12.83 5.74 4.18
C GLU A 140 13.76 5.94 2.99
N THR A 141 13.80 4.99 2.07
CA THR A 141 14.67 5.05 0.88
C THR A 141 14.30 6.18 -0.09
N ARG A 142 13.07 6.68 -0.04
CA ARG A 142 12.52 7.71 -0.97
C ARG A 142 12.72 7.40 -2.46
N VAL A 143 12.97 6.13 -2.79
CA VAL A 143 13.14 5.67 -4.17
C VAL A 143 11.87 5.87 -5.00
N LEU A 144 10.72 5.97 -4.32
CA LEU A 144 9.42 6.25 -4.91
C LEU A 144 8.81 7.46 -4.20
N GLU A 145 8.75 8.58 -4.90
CA GLU A 145 8.24 9.85 -4.38
C GLU A 145 6.81 9.73 -3.82
N GLN A 146 5.99 8.87 -4.42
CA GLN A 146 4.62 8.58 -3.98
C GLN A 146 4.51 8.10 -2.51
N PHE A 147 5.60 7.59 -1.92
CA PHE A 147 5.61 7.14 -0.52
C PHE A 147 6.11 8.21 0.45
N THR A 148 6.69 9.31 -0.02
CA THR A 148 7.16 10.41 0.84
C THR A 148 6.00 11.12 1.56
N ALA A 149 4.81 11.12 0.96
CA ALA A 149 3.61 11.75 1.52
C ALA A 149 2.83 10.86 2.52
N VAL A 150 3.34 9.66 2.82
CA VAL A 150 2.65 8.73 3.73
C VAL A 150 2.77 9.23 5.17
N ASP A 151 1.64 9.42 5.85
CA ASP A 151 1.61 9.72 7.29
C ASP A 151 2.25 8.57 8.08
N PRO A 152 3.31 8.81 8.88
CA PRO A 152 3.93 7.79 9.73
C PRO A 152 2.92 7.06 10.62
N LYS A 153 1.89 7.76 11.12
CA LYS A 153 0.83 7.15 11.96
C LYS A 153 -0.08 6.21 11.17
N ALA A 154 -0.10 6.29 9.84
CA ALA A 154 -0.84 5.37 8.98
C ALA A 154 -0.05 4.08 8.65
N THR A 155 1.20 3.96 9.12
CA THR A 155 2.10 2.82 8.88
C THR A 155 2.29 1.94 10.13
N GLY A 156 2.83 0.74 9.95
CA GLY A 156 2.98 -0.25 11.02
C GLY A 156 1.77 -1.18 11.17
N THR A 157 1.57 -1.67 12.39
CA THR A 157 0.50 -2.60 12.80
C THR A 157 -0.58 -1.87 13.60
N HIS A 158 -1.72 -2.53 13.82
CA HIS A 158 -2.74 -2.01 14.73
C HIS A 158 -2.31 -2.09 16.20
N ASP A 159 -1.50 -3.09 16.57
CA ASP A 159 -1.15 -3.40 17.96
C ASP A 159 -0.09 -2.43 18.55
N ASN A 160 0.71 -1.75 17.71
CA ASN A 160 1.80 -0.87 18.17
C ASN A 160 1.34 0.56 18.57
N ALA A 161 0.04 0.83 18.67
CA ALA A 161 -0.49 2.18 18.93
C ALA A 161 -0.44 2.58 20.42
N GLU A 162 -0.20 1.63 21.32
CA GLU A 162 -0.33 1.83 22.77
C GLU A 162 1.01 2.06 23.48
N GLU A 163 2.15 1.78 22.84
CA GLU A 163 3.48 1.93 23.47
C GLU A 163 4.05 3.37 23.40
N ASP A 164 3.57 4.21 22.45
CA ASP A 164 4.09 5.58 22.24
C ASP A 164 3.47 6.65 23.19
N GLN A 165 2.54 6.28 24.08
CA GLN A 165 1.92 7.24 25.03
C GLN A 165 2.57 7.29 26.42
N GLN A 166 3.59 6.47 26.69
CA GLN A 166 4.17 6.36 28.03
C GLN A 166 5.48 7.16 28.26
N HIS A 167 5.95 7.95 27.29
CA HIS A 167 7.25 8.64 27.38
C HIS A 167 7.16 10.18 27.31
N ASP A 168 6.11 10.76 27.90
CA ASP A 168 6.01 12.23 28.04
C ASP A 168 5.29 12.67 29.33
N GLN A 169 5.58 12.00 30.45
CA GLN A 169 5.21 12.47 31.78
C GLN A 169 6.37 12.27 32.77
N ASP A 170 7.48 12.95 32.53
CA ASP A 170 8.42 13.25 33.61
C ASP A 170 9.13 14.59 33.37
N THR A 171 8.44 15.67 33.71
CA THR A 171 9.06 16.87 34.31
C THR A 171 7.98 17.61 35.09
N GLY A 172 8.05 17.51 36.41
CA GLY A 172 7.12 18.19 37.31
C GLY A 172 7.32 19.71 37.35
N LEU A 173 6.25 20.42 37.71
CA LEU A 173 6.32 21.39 38.81
C LEU A 173 4.93 21.56 39.42
N ARG A 174 4.85 21.20 40.70
CA ARG A 174 3.68 21.24 41.56
C ARG A 174 3.73 22.56 42.33
N THR A 175 2.79 23.46 42.07
CA THR A 175 2.48 24.59 42.96
C THR A 175 0.99 24.57 43.27
N ASN A 176 0.68 24.21 44.51
CA ASN A 176 -0.63 24.41 45.13
C ASN A 176 -0.73 25.88 45.54
N MET A 177 -1.89 26.54 45.37
CA MET A 177 -2.51 27.37 46.40
C MET A 177 -4.01 27.59 46.10
N THR A 178 -4.77 27.55 47.20
CA THR A 178 -6.20 27.66 47.45
C THR A 178 -6.80 29.06 47.24
N ALA A 179 -8.05 29.15 46.75
CA ALA A 179 -9.07 30.10 47.24
C ALA A 179 -10.49 29.79 46.70
N GLN A 180 -11.43 29.69 47.64
CA GLN A 180 -12.90 29.76 47.55
C GLN A 180 -13.29 31.26 47.38
N ALA A 181 -14.42 31.75 46.86
CA ALA A 181 -15.78 31.27 46.64
C ALA A 181 -16.54 32.19 45.64
N ASP A 182 -17.68 31.72 45.14
CA ASP A 182 -18.94 32.43 44.80
C ASP A 182 -18.99 33.51 43.70
N ASN A 183 -19.69 33.23 42.59
CA ASN A 183 -21.11 33.61 42.35
C ASN A 183 -21.53 33.70 40.86
N ALA A 184 -22.83 33.44 40.66
CA ALA A 184 -23.72 34.00 39.63
C ALA A 184 -23.63 33.55 38.14
N ARG A 185 -24.43 32.51 37.87
CA ARG A 185 -25.37 32.32 36.75
C ARG A 185 -25.55 33.51 35.78
N THR A 186 -25.16 33.34 34.52
CA THR A 186 -25.85 33.95 33.36
C THR A 186 -25.80 33.00 32.16
N ARG A 187 -26.98 32.84 31.55
CA ARG A 187 -27.23 32.07 30.32
C ARG A 187 -26.68 32.85 29.12
N SER A 188 -26.01 32.18 28.20
CA SER A 188 -25.91 32.61 26.79
C SER A 188 -25.63 31.41 25.90
N ALA A 189 -26.42 31.31 24.83
CA ALA A 189 -26.44 30.23 23.85
C ALA A 189 -25.20 30.26 22.93
N PRO A 190 -24.73 29.11 22.43
CA PRO A 190 -23.75 29.09 21.35
C PRO A 190 -24.40 29.43 20.01
N SER A 191 -23.87 30.48 19.38
CA SER A 191 -24.17 30.90 18.00
C SER A 191 -23.65 29.86 17.00
N SER A 192 -24.47 29.54 16.01
CA SER A 192 -24.19 28.61 14.91
C SER A 192 -22.99 29.06 14.07
N ILE A 193 -21.94 28.24 14.03
CA ILE A 193 -20.85 28.40 13.05
C ILE A 193 -21.25 27.72 11.74
N ARG A 194 -21.37 28.59 10.75
CA ARG A 194 -21.69 28.43 9.33
C ARG A 194 -20.72 27.45 8.65
N THR A 195 -21.26 26.41 8.03
CA THR A 195 -20.56 25.57 7.04
C THR A 195 -20.32 26.37 5.76
N SER A 196 -19.05 26.57 5.40
CA SER A 196 -18.67 27.08 4.08
C SER A 196 -18.65 25.92 3.09
N GLN A 197 -19.65 25.89 2.21
CA GLN A 197 -19.65 25.07 1.01
C GLN A 197 -18.77 25.76 -0.04
N ASN A 198 -17.61 25.17 -0.35
CA ASN A 198 -16.86 25.56 -1.55
C ASN A 198 -17.08 24.49 -2.62
N ASN A 199 -18.02 24.79 -3.51
CA ASN A 199 -18.18 24.12 -4.79
C ASN A 199 -17.08 24.59 -5.73
N THR A 200 -16.27 23.66 -6.25
CA THR A 200 -15.51 23.86 -7.49
C THR A 200 -15.99 22.86 -8.51
N ASN A 201 -16.87 23.33 -9.40
CA ASN A 201 -17.18 22.69 -10.67
C ASN A 201 -15.98 22.88 -11.60
N THR A 202 -15.29 21.79 -11.93
CA THR A 202 -14.38 21.76 -13.09
C THR A 202 -15.06 20.97 -14.20
N SER A 203 -15.56 21.73 -15.18
CA SER A 203 -16.10 21.25 -16.45
C SER A 203 -15.03 20.47 -17.21
N PHE A 204 -15.31 19.20 -17.52
CA PHE A 204 -14.53 18.41 -18.47
C PHE A 204 -15.11 18.64 -19.86
N GLU A 205 -14.47 19.53 -20.61
CA GLU A 205 -14.78 19.74 -22.02
C GLU A 205 -14.19 18.60 -22.86
N SER A 206 -15.02 18.08 -23.76
CA SER A 206 -14.79 16.86 -24.53
C SER A 206 -13.80 17.09 -25.67
N ARG A 207 -12.93 16.10 -25.88
CA ARG A 207 -11.99 16.00 -27.00
C ARG A 207 -12.74 15.85 -28.33
N ASN A 208 -12.47 16.73 -29.29
CA ASN A 208 -12.69 16.45 -30.71
C ASN A 208 -11.52 15.61 -31.25
N LEU A 209 -11.86 14.47 -31.86
CA LEU A 209 -10.97 13.62 -32.65
C LEU A 209 -11.17 13.99 -34.11
N GLU A 210 -10.13 14.49 -34.78
CA GLU A 210 -10.03 14.47 -36.24
C GLU A 210 -9.26 13.21 -36.69
N PRO A 211 -9.66 12.54 -37.79
CA PRO A 211 -8.95 11.38 -38.32
C PRO A 211 -7.85 11.79 -39.30
N ALA A 212 -6.64 11.28 -39.10
CA ALA A 212 -5.59 11.31 -40.11
C ALA A 212 -5.70 10.07 -41.01
N ASN A 213 -6.00 10.33 -42.29
CA ASN A 213 -5.80 9.41 -43.40
C ASN A 213 -4.32 9.03 -43.54
N GLY A 214 -4.06 7.79 -43.98
CA GLY A 214 -2.72 7.35 -44.32
C GLY A 214 -2.64 5.86 -44.62
N ASP A 215 -3.30 5.43 -45.70
CA ASP A 215 -3.09 4.14 -46.34
C ASP A 215 -1.63 4.02 -46.83
N VAL A 216 -0.91 2.98 -46.40
CA VAL A 216 0.31 2.53 -47.08
C VAL A 216 0.27 1.01 -47.19
N LEU A 217 -0.04 0.60 -48.42
CA LEU A 217 0.11 -0.71 -49.03
C LEU A 217 1.58 -1.14 -48.98
N TRP A 218 1.87 -2.35 -48.49
CA TRP A 218 3.14 -3.04 -48.73
C TRP A 218 2.82 -4.43 -49.28
N ASP A 219 2.86 -4.53 -50.62
CA ASP A 219 3.03 -5.77 -51.35
C ASP A 219 4.53 -6.12 -51.35
N GLY A 220 4.87 -7.40 -51.17
CA GLY A 220 6.26 -7.87 -51.28
C GLY A 220 6.48 -9.28 -50.76
N ASP A 221 5.85 -10.27 -51.40
CA ASP A 221 6.28 -11.67 -51.36
C ASP A 221 6.81 -12.04 -52.76
N GLU A 222 8.12 -12.26 -52.89
CA GLU A 222 8.71 -13.14 -53.91
C GLU A 222 10.00 -13.76 -53.32
N ASP A 223 10.07 -15.09 -53.46
CA ASP A 223 11.09 -16.10 -53.11
C ASP A 223 11.15 -16.69 -51.68
#